data_AF-A0A8J3XKZ7-F1
#
_entry.id   AF-A0A8J3XKZ7-F1
#
_cell.length_a   1.000
_cell.length_b   1.000
_cell.length_c   1.000
_cell.angle_alpha   90.00
_cell.angle_beta   90.00
_cell.angle_gamma   90.00
#
_symmetry.space_group_name_H-M   'P 1'
#
loop_
_entity.id
_entity.type
_entity.pdbx_description
1 polymer ?
#
loop_
_entity_poly.entity_id
_entity_poly.type
_entity_poly.pdbx_seq_one_letter_code
_entity_poly.pdbx_strand_id
1 'polypeptide(L)'
;MFGKPGRPAEDRVGRQQEIFLAVAPLISAYGVKEITMARAARAARMSVGGLYHYFPNKRELLLFGLSPANLERLCARFRDRHGHLALTDPQAYLAASLDSLTAAAGAFVAPSVLAATHLGIDTFRALLDEALETEVIGLVDTIRIAHPGIGDESAIALNRALRRQCVSALLDPQITAADLRAQIEGLVVGFTGMAGSAA
;
A
#
# COMPACT_ATOMS: atom_id res chain seq x y z
N MET A 1 19.78 6.33 -28.36
CA MET A 1 19.23 7.21 -27.30
C MET A 1 17.97 7.85 -27.87
N PHE A 2 16.78 7.34 -27.55
CA PHE A 2 15.52 7.84 -28.11
C PHE A 2 14.81 8.72 -27.07
N GLY A 3 14.75 10.02 -27.36
CA GLY A 3 13.98 11.03 -26.63
C GLY A 3 14.18 12.37 -27.32
N LYS A 4 13.13 12.97 -27.89
CA LYS A 4 13.21 14.30 -28.51
C LYS A 4 13.65 15.33 -27.44
N PRO A 5 14.63 16.21 -27.73
CA PRO A 5 15.07 17.22 -26.77
C PRO A 5 13.90 18.11 -26.33
N GLY A 6 13.69 18.26 -25.02
CA GLY A 6 12.73 19.22 -24.45
C GLY A 6 11.42 18.67 -23.89
N ARG A 7 11.13 17.36 -23.97
CA ARG A 7 10.02 16.76 -23.22
C ARG A 7 10.53 16.37 -21.82
N PRO A 8 9.85 16.76 -20.72
CA PRO A 8 10.16 16.23 -19.40
C PRO A 8 10.18 14.70 -19.47
N ALA A 9 11.09 14.07 -18.72
CA ALA A 9 11.09 12.62 -18.59
C ALA A 9 9.68 12.16 -18.20
N GLU A 10 9.14 11.18 -18.92
CA GLU A 10 7.80 10.68 -18.64
C GLU A 10 7.76 10.10 -17.23
N ASP A 11 6.78 10.55 -16.44
CA ASP A 11 6.49 9.97 -15.15
C ASP A 11 5.80 8.62 -15.30
N ARG A 12 6.62 7.60 -15.61
CA ARG A 12 6.17 6.26 -15.93
C ARG A 12 5.40 5.62 -14.77
N VAL A 13 5.89 5.76 -13.54
CA VAL A 13 5.24 5.17 -12.35
C VAL A 13 3.92 5.87 -12.06
N GLY A 14 3.86 7.20 -12.19
CA GLY A 14 2.60 7.94 -12.08
C GLY A 14 1.57 7.46 -13.10
N ARG A 15 2.00 7.27 -14.35
CA ARG A 15 1.10 6.75 -15.38
C ARG A 15 0.67 5.30 -15.12
N GLN A 16 1.57 4.46 -14.61
CA GLN A 16 1.23 3.10 -14.18
C GLN A 16 0.20 3.09 -13.03
N GLN A 17 0.29 4.02 -12.07
CA GLN A 17 -0.71 4.18 -11.00
C GLN A 17 -2.10 4.51 -11.56
N GLU A 18 -2.20 5.46 -12.50
CA GLU A 18 -3.47 5.83 -13.14
C GLU A 18 -4.10 4.64 -13.86
N ILE A 19 -3.29 3.89 -14.60
CA ILE A 19 -3.74 2.68 -15.31
C ILE A 19 -4.21 1.62 -14.30
N PHE A 20 -3.40 1.36 -13.27
CA PHE A 20 -3.72 0.35 -12.27
C PHE A 20 -5.01 0.69 -11.53
N LEU A 21 -5.21 1.94 -11.11
CA LEU A 21 -6.43 2.38 -10.44
C LEU A 21 -7.68 2.20 -11.32
N ALA A 22 -7.56 2.32 -12.63
CA ALA A 22 -8.66 2.04 -13.55
C ALA A 22 -8.98 0.53 -13.66
N VAL A 23 -7.99 -0.34 -13.44
CA VAL A 23 -8.10 -1.80 -13.57
C VAL A 23 -8.44 -2.48 -12.24
N ALA A 24 -7.95 -1.98 -11.11
CA ALA A 24 -8.08 -2.55 -9.78
C ALA A 24 -9.53 -2.91 -9.37
N PRO A 25 -10.56 -2.10 -9.69
CA PRO A 25 -11.95 -2.47 -9.42
C PRO A 25 -12.39 -3.75 -10.13
N LEU A 26 -11.85 -4.02 -11.33
CA LEU A 26 -12.15 -5.25 -12.06
C LEU A 26 -11.55 -6.48 -11.38
N ILE A 27 -10.35 -6.37 -10.83
CA ILE A 27 -9.67 -7.46 -10.12
C ILE A 27 -10.52 -7.88 -8.91
N SER A 28 -11.00 -6.89 -8.16
CA SER A 28 -11.81 -7.09 -6.96
C SER A 28 -13.21 -7.64 -7.28
N ALA A 29 -13.84 -7.18 -8.37
CA ALA A 29 -15.22 -7.55 -8.70
C ALA A 29 -15.36 -8.89 -9.45
N TYR A 30 -14.42 -9.23 -10.33
CA TYR A 30 -14.55 -10.39 -11.24
C TYR A 30 -13.48 -11.45 -11.03
N GLY A 31 -12.51 -11.19 -10.14
CA GLY A 31 -11.38 -12.06 -9.92
C GLY A 31 -10.37 -12.04 -11.08
N VAL A 32 -9.23 -12.66 -10.82
CA VAL A 32 -8.01 -12.51 -11.63
C VAL A 32 -8.08 -13.23 -12.96
N LYS A 33 -8.79 -14.36 -13.03
CA LYS A 33 -8.94 -15.17 -14.24
C LYS A 33 -9.62 -14.39 -15.36
N GLU A 34 -10.62 -13.59 -15.01
CA GLU A 34 -11.45 -12.80 -15.92
C GLU A 34 -10.79 -11.50 -16.45
N ILE A 35 -9.59 -11.17 -15.95
CA ILE A 35 -8.83 -10.01 -16.39
C ILE A 35 -7.97 -10.38 -17.60
N THR A 36 -8.26 -9.82 -18.76
CA THR A 36 -7.39 -9.90 -19.94
C THR A 36 -6.74 -8.55 -20.20
N MET A 37 -5.62 -8.52 -20.93
CA MET A 37 -4.98 -7.25 -21.33
C MET A 37 -5.94 -6.37 -22.14
N ALA A 38 -6.81 -6.96 -22.98
CA ALA A 38 -7.82 -6.22 -23.72
C ALA A 38 -8.87 -5.56 -22.80
N ARG A 39 -9.34 -6.29 -21.77
CA ARG A 39 -10.29 -5.77 -20.80
C ARG A 39 -9.67 -4.68 -19.92
N ALA A 40 -8.43 -4.88 -19.49
CA ALA A 40 -7.68 -3.88 -18.74
C ALA A 40 -7.44 -2.60 -19.56
N ALA A 41 -7.05 -2.72 -20.83
CA ALA A 41 -6.84 -1.58 -21.71
C ALA A 41 -8.14 -0.79 -21.92
N ARG A 42 -9.27 -1.48 -22.08
CA ARG A 42 -10.60 -0.86 -22.14
C ARG A 42 -10.93 -0.09 -20.87
N ALA A 43 -10.68 -0.67 -19.70
CA ALA A 43 -10.91 -0.02 -18.40
C ALA A 43 -10.06 1.25 -18.24
N ALA A 44 -8.79 1.19 -18.66
CA ALA A 44 -7.86 2.31 -18.66
C ALA A 44 -8.05 3.28 -19.86
N ARG A 45 -9.08 3.07 -20.69
CA ARG A 45 -9.40 3.87 -21.89
C ARG A 45 -8.20 4.07 -22.83
N MET A 46 -7.49 2.99 -23.13
CA MET A 46 -6.33 3.00 -24.03
C MET A 46 -6.29 1.79 -24.96
N SER A 47 -5.39 1.84 -25.95
CA SER A 47 -5.14 0.69 -26.82
C SER A 47 -4.39 -0.42 -26.07
N VAL A 48 -4.53 -1.66 -26.52
CA VAL A 48 -3.82 -2.81 -25.96
C VAL A 48 -2.30 -2.64 -26.11
N GLY A 49 -1.83 -2.16 -27.25
CA GLY A 49 -0.42 -1.83 -27.46
C GLY A 49 0.09 -0.73 -26.52
N GLY A 50 -0.74 0.28 -26.25
CA GLY A 50 -0.45 1.31 -25.26
C GLY A 50 -0.35 0.74 -23.84
N LEU A 51 -1.21 -0.22 -23.48
CA LEU A 51 -1.12 -0.89 -22.19
C LEU A 51 0.18 -1.72 -22.08
N TYR A 52 0.54 -2.47 -23.13
CA TYR A 52 1.78 -3.25 -23.17
C TYR A 52 3.04 -2.39 -23.04
N HIS A 53 2.98 -1.12 -23.43
CA HIS A 53 4.08 -0.18 -23.21
C HIS A 53 4.38 0.05 -21.71
N TYR A 54 3.36 0.06 -20.85
CA TYR A 54 3.50 0.27 -19.40
C TYR A 54 3.60 -1.03 -18.61
N PHE A 55 2.85 -2.05 -19.04
CA PHE A 55 2.78 -3.36 -18.42
C PHE A 55 3.02 -4.44 -19.48
N PRO A 56 4.27 -4.94 -19.62
CA PRO A 56 4.66 -5.95 -20.60
C PRO A 56 3.80 -7.21 -20.59
N ASN A 57 3.23 -7.56 -19.43
CA ASN A 57 2.37 -8.72 -19.29
C ASN A 57 1.30 -8.50 -18.20
N LYS A 58 0.30 -9.41 -18.19
CA LYS A 58 -0.80 -9.40 -17.22
C LYS A 58 -0.29 -9.51 -15.78
N ARG A 59 0.78 -10.27 -15.53
CA ARG A 59 1.32 -10.46 -14.18
C ARG A 59 1.85 -9.14 -13.61
N GLU A 60 2.65 -8.40 -14.36
CA GLU A 60 3.17 -7.10 -13.94
C GLU A 60 2.05 -6.08 -13.68
N LEU A 61 1.02 -6.06 -14.53
CA LEU A 61 -0.16 -5.23 -14.29
C LEU A 61 -0.84 -5.59 -12.97
N LEU A 62 -1.09 -6.87 -12.74
CA LEU A 62 -1.84 -7.33 -11.56
C LEU A 62 -1.07 -7.15 -10.25
N LEU A 63 0.26 -7.27 -10.29
CA LEU A 63 1.12 -7.17 -9.11
C LEU A 63 1.65 -5.75 -8.86
N PHE A 64 1.32 -4.78 -9.71
CA PHE A 64 1.85 -3.42 -9.61
C PHE A 64 1.59 -2.76 -8.25
N GLY A 65 0.45 -3.03 -7.61
CA GLY A 65 0.12 -2.49 -6.29
C GLY A 65 1.12 -2.87 -5.20
N LEU A 66 1.79 -4.02 -5.34
CA LEU A 66 2.86 -4.52 -4.47
C LEU A 66 4.27 -4.15 -4.98
N SER A 67 4.40 -3.49 -6.13
CA SER A 67 5.72 -3.20 -6.69
C SER A 67 6.46 -2.16 -5.83
N PRO A 68 7.78 -2.33 -5.58
CA PRO A 68 8.56 -1.39 -4.78
C PRO A 68 8.47 0.05 -5.30
N ALA A 69 8.52 0.25 -6.62
CA ALA A 69 8.40 1.57 -7.24
C ALA A 69 7.04 2.25 -6.95
N ASN A 70 5.94 1.48 -6.89
CA ASN A 70 4.64 2.02 -6.52
C ASN A 70 4.60 2.43 -5.05
N LEU A 71 5.06 1.56 -4.15
CA LEU A 71 5.07 1.80 -2.71
C LEU A 71 5.97 2.98 -2.34
N GLU A 72 7.18 3.03 -2.90
CA GLU A 72 8.11 4.15 -2.71
C GLU A 72 7.50 5.48 -3.15
N ARG A 73 6.80 5.50 -4.28
CA ARG A 73 6.11 6.70 -4.77
C ARG A 73 4.97 7.13 -3.86
N LEU A 74 4.18 6.19 -3.32
CA LEU A 74 3.12 6.49 -2.35
C LEU A 74 3.72 7.11 -1.08
N CYS A 75 4.78 6.50 -0.55
CA CYS A 75 5.55 7.00 0.58
C CYS A 75 6.15 8.39 0.34
N ALA A 76 6.77 8.62 -0.81
CA ALA A 76 7.33 9.91 -1.18
C ALA A 76 6.25 10.99 -1.25
N ARG A 77 5.11 10.70 -1.90
CA ARG A 77 3.97 11.64 -1.98
C ARG A 77 3.38 11.95 -0.60
N PHE A 78 3.32 10.95 0.28
CA PHE A 78 2.88 11.16 1.66
C PHE A 78 3.84 12.09 2.41
N ARG A 79 5.15 11.83 2.35
CA ARG A 79 6.17 12.67 3.00
C ARG A 79 6.17 14.10 2.47
N ASP A 80 6.07 14.30 1.16
CA ASP A 80 5.99 15.64 0.56
C ASP A 80 4.80 16.44 1.10
N ARG A 81 3.64 15.79 1.27
CA ARG A 81 2.42 16.46 1.70
C ARG A 81 2.35 16.66 3.21
N HIS A 82 2.81 15.68 3.99
CA HIS A 82 2.53 15.61 5.44
C HIS A 82 3.79 15.61 6.32
N GLY A 83 4.99 15.52 5.76
CA GLY A 83 6.23 15.36 6.53
C GLY A 83 6.49 16.50 7.53
N HIS A 84 6.00 17.70 7.25
CA HIS A 84 6.09 18.83 8.18
C HIS A 84 5.35 18.56 9.51
N LEU A 85 4.26 17.79 9.48
CA LEU A 85 3.45 17.47 10.66
C LEU A 85 4.23 16.64 11.68
N ALA A 86 5.23 15.86 11.26
CA ALA A 86 6.03 15.04 12.17
C ALA A 86 6.69 15.87 13.30
N LEU A 87 6.97 17.16 13.04
CA LEU A 87 7.55 18.08 14.03
C LEU A 87 6.51 19.01 14.66
N THR A 88 5.50 19.43 13.90
CA THR A 88 4.54 20.46 14.35
C THR A 88 3.31 19.88 15.04
N ASP A 89 2.86 18.70 14.59
CA ASP A 89 1.70 17.99 15.13
C ASP A 89 1.84 16.47 14.87
N PRO A 90 2.63 15.76 15.71
CA PRO A 90 2.85 14.33 15.59
C PRO A 90 1.57 13.49 15.54
N GLN A 91 0.51 13.93 16.22
CA GLN A 91 -0.77 13.22 16.25
C GLN A 91 -1.51 13.36 14.91
N ALA A 92 -1.52 14.57 14.33
CA ALA A 92 -2.03 14.76 12.97
C ALA A 92 -1.18 14.00 11.92
N TYR A 93 0.14 13.92 12.11
CA TYR A 93 1.01 13.11 11.25
C TYR A 93 0.64 11.62 11.28
N LEU A 94 0.41 11.07 12.49
CA LEU A 94 -0.06 9.70 12.66
C LEU A 94 -1.42 9.49 12.01
N ALA A 95 -2.39 10.38 12.26
CA ALA A 95 -3.72 10.27 11.67
C ALA A 95 -3.67 10.26 10.13
N ALA A 96 -2.84 11.13 9.53
CA ALA A 96 -2.64 11.17 8.08
C ALA A 96 -1.92 9.91 7.55
N SER A 97 -0.98 9.35 8.32
CA SER A 97 -0.29 8.10 7.96
C SER A 97 -1.27 6.92 7.91
N LEU A 98 -2.19 6.84 8.88
CA LEU A 98 -3.25 5.83 8.91
C LEU A 98 -4.23 5.97 7.74
N ASP A 99 -4.61 7.20 7.37
CA ASP A 99 -5.44 7.45 6.19
C ASP A 99 -4.73 7.02 4.91
N SER A 100 -3.46 7.39 4.76
CA SER A 100 -2.65 7.05 3.59
C SER A 100 -2.48 5.53 3.46
N LEU A 101 -2.17 4.85 4.56
CA LEU A 101 -1.98 3.40 4.59
C LEU A 101 -3.26 2.65 4.23
N THR A 102 -4.39 3.02 4.83
CA THR A 102 -5.68 2.34 4.59
C THR A 102 -6.20 2.60 3.17
N ALA A 103 -6.02 3.81 2.65
CA ALA A 103 -6.32 4.12 1.26
C ALA A 103 -5.42 3.34 0.28
N ALA A 104 -4.11 3.26 0.55
CA ALA A 104 -3.18 2.48 -0.27
C ALA A 104 -3.49 0.98 -0.22
N ALA A 105 -3.84 0.46 0.96
CA ALA A 105 -4.23 -0.92 1.16
C ALA A 105 -5.41 -1.30 0.27
N GLY A 106 -6.49 -0.51 0.27
CA GLY A 106 -7.67 -0.80 -0.55
C GLY A 106 -7.46 -0.57 -2.05
N ALA A 107 -6.77 0.52 -2.43
CA ALA A 107 -6.67 0.93 -3.83
C ALA A 107 -5.57 0.20 -4.61
N PHE A 108 -4.50 -0.24 -3.93
CA PHE A 108 -3.32 -0.83 -4.56
C PHE A 108 -3.01 -2.23 -4.05
N VAL A 109 -2.84 -2.38 -2.74
CA VAL A 109 -2.26 -3.60 -2.16
C VAL A 109 -3.24 -4.77 -2.22
N ALA A 110 -4.49 -4.59 -1.76
CA ALA A 110 -5.49 -5.66 -1.71
C ALA A 110 -5.81 -6.26 -3.10
N PRO A 111 -6.04 -5.47 -4.17
CA PRO A 111 -6.20 -6.02 -5.51
C PRO A 111 -5.00 -6.86 -5.97
N SER A 112 -3.77 -6.40 -5.67
CA SER A 112 -2.56 -7.14 -6.02
C SER A 112 -2.33 -8.39 -5.16
N VAL A 113 -2.72 -8.36 -3.87
CA VAL A 113 -2.74 -9.53 -3.00
C VAL A 113 -3.71 -10.58 -3.51
N LEU A 114 -4.94 -10.19 -3.83
CA LEU A 114 -5.94 -11.07 -4.47
C LEU A 114 -5.41 -11.66 -5.78
N ALA A 115 -4.62 -10.90 -6.54
CA ALA A 115 -3.95 -11.43 -7.71
C ALA A 115 -2.83 -12.42 -7.40
N ALA A 116 -2.03 -12.13 -6.39
CA ALA A 116 -0.92 -12.97 -5.99
C ALA A 116 -1.38 -14.35 -5.48
N THR A 117 -2.53 -14.44 -4.79
CA THR A 117 -3.09 -15.74 -4.36
C THR A 117 -3.39 -16.69 -5.52
N HIS A 118 -3.68 -16.16 -6.71
CA HIS A 118 -3.91 -16.95 -7.93
C HIS A 118 -2.63 -17.34 -8.67
N LEU A 119 -1.49 -16.74 -8.31
CA LEU A 119 -0.18 -17.00 -8.93
C LEU A 119 0.64 -18.03 -8.14
N GLY A 120 0.15 -18.46 -6.98
CA GLY A 120 0.77 -19.46 -6.13
C GLY A 120 1.19 -18.91 -4.76
N ILE A 121 1.17 -19.78 -3.75
CA ILE A 121 1.41 -19.41 -2.35
C ILE A 121 2.80 -18.80 -2.11
N ASP A 122 3.84 -19.29 -2.78
CA ASP A 122 5.21 -18.81 -2.56
C ASP A 122 5.41 -17.40 -3.12
N THR A 123 4.86 -17.13 -4.32
CA THR A 123 4.84 -15.78 -4.89
C THR A 123 4.08 -14.82 -3.98
N PHE A 124 2.91 -15.25 -3.51
CA PHE A 124 2.09 -14.44 -2.60
C PHE A 124 2.85 -14.08 -1.32
N ARG A 125 3.46 -15.05 -0.65
CA ARG A 125 4.20 -14.83 0.60
C ARG A 125 5.37 -13.88 0.40
N ALA A 126 6.20 -14.10 -0.62
CA ALA A 126 7.37 -13.26 -0.88
C ALA A 126 7.00 -11.78 -1.11
N LEU A 127 6.01 -11.52 -1.96
CA LEU A 127 5.58 -10.15 -2.27
C LEU A 127 4.91 -9.46 -1.09
N LEU A 128 4.13 -10.22 -0.31
CA LEU A 128 3.47 -9.67 0.88
C LEU A 128 4.48 -9.35 1.98
N ASP A 129 5.45 -10.24 2.21
CA ASP A 129 6.49 -10.01 3.21
C ASP A 129 7.34 -8.79 2.86
N GLU A 130 7.74 -8.63 1.60
CA GLU A 130 8.48 -7.46 1.11
C GLU A 130 7.69 -6.15 1.29
N ALA A 131 6.41 -6.15 0.88
CA ALA A 131 5.56 -4.97 1.01
C ALA A 131 5.30 -4.59 2.47
N LEU A 132 5.01 -5.57 3.34
CA LEU A 132 4.70 -5.29 4.73
C LEU A 132 5.92 -4.96 5.57
N GLU A 133 7.11 -5.47 5.23
CA GLU A 133 8.32 -5.20 5.99
C GLU A 133 8.65 -3.71 6.00
N THR A 134 8.69 -3.07 4.84
CA THR A 134 9.05 -1.65 4.75
C THR A 134 7.93 -0.75 5.30
N GLU A 135 6.68 -1.01 4.90
CA GLU A 135 5.56 -0.13 5.22
C GLU A 135 5.15 -0.18 6.69
N VAL A 136 5.15 -1.37 7.32
CA VAL A 136 4.79 -1.50 8.73
C VAL A 136 5.89 -0.95 9.64
N ILE A 137 7.17 -1.07 9.24
CA ILE A 137 8.27 -0.42 9.96
C ILE A 137 8.07 1.10 9.95
N GLY A 138 7.80 1.70 8.77
CA GLY A 138 7.57 3.15 8.67
C GLY A 138 6.36 3.64 9.48
N LEU A 139 5.29 2.82 9.59
CA LEU A 139 4.16 3.13 10.47
C LEU A 139 4.57 3.09 11.95
N VAL A 140 5.36 2.11 12.38
CA VAL A 140 5.84 2.03 13.78
C VAL A 140 6.70 3.25 14.12
N ASP A 141 7.57 3.70 13.22
CA ASP A 141 8.36 4.91 13.42
C ASP A 141 7.44 6.14 13.56
N THR A 142 6.42 6.26 12.72
CA THR A 142 5.40 7.31 12.81
C THR A 142 4.68 7.28 14.17
N ILE A 143 4.33 6.08 14.66
CA ILE A 143 3.69 5.91 15.97
C ILE A 143 4.64 6.32 17.10
N ARG A 144 5.95 6.02 17.02
CA ARG A 144 6.93 6.44 18.03
C ARG A 144 7.14 7.95 18.05
N ILE A 145 7.05 8.62 16.90
CA ILE A 145 7.07 10.09 16.83
C ILE A 145 5.85 10.66 17.58
N ALA A 146 4.66 10.08 17.39
CA ALA A 146 3.43 10.50 18.05
C ALA A 146 3.36 10.10 19.53
N HIS A 147 4.04 9.00 19.91
CA HIS A 147 4.05 8.41 21.24
C HIS A 147 5.49 8.04 21.67
N PRO A 148 6.31 9.01 22.09
CA PRO A 148 7.72 8.77 22.42
C PRO A 148 7.96 7.80 23.58
N GLY A 149 6.94 7.54 24.42
CA GLY A 149 7.00 6.60 25.53
C GLY A 149 6.97 5.12 25.14
N ILE A 150 6.80 4.78 23.86
CA ILE A 150 6.86 3.38 23.40
C ILE A 150 8.32 2.91 23.40
N GLY A 151 8.64 1.99 24.32
CA GLY A 151 9.92 1.29 24.37
C GLY A 151 10.10 0.28 23.23
N ASP A 152 11.33 -0.17 23.01
CA ASP A 152 11.69 -1.02 21.87
C ASP A 152 10.96 -2.37 21.86
N GLU A 153 10.76 -3.00 23.02
CA GLU A 153 10.01 -4.25 23.13
C GLU A 153 8.55 -4.08 22.70
N SER A 154 7.91 -2.99 23.13
CA SER A 154 6.55 -2.63 22.73
C SER A 154 6.48 -2.30 21.24
N ALA A 155 7.49 -1.61 20.68
CA ALA A 155 7.57 -1.33 19.25
C ALA A 155 7.69 -2.62 18.41
N ILE A 156 8.50 -3.58 18.84
CA ILE A 156 8.63 -4.89 18.18
C ILE A 156 7.30 -5.67 18.24
N ALA A 157 6.66 -5.70 19.41
CA ALA A 157 5.38 -6.38 19.57
C ALA A 157 4.27 -5.73 18.73
N LEU A 158 4.24 -4.39 18.69
CA LEU A 158 3.33 -3.60 17.85
C LEU A 158 3.57 -3.86 16.37
N ASN A 159 4.82 -3.86 15.89
CA ASN A 159 5.15 -4.21 14.50
C ASN A 159 4.57 -5.58 14.10
N ARG A 160 4.75 -6.59 14.95
CA ARG A 160 4.20 -7.93 14.72
C ARG A 160 2.67 -7.94 14.72
N ALA A 161 2.03 -7.18 15.60
CA ALA A 161 0.58 -7.06 15.65
C ALA A 161 0.02 -6.39 14.40
N LEU A 162 0.63 -5.27 13.97
CA LEU A 162 0.26 -4.55 12.75
C LEU A 162 0.43 -5.43 11.51
N ARG A 163 1.55 -6.16 11.38
CA ARG A 163 1.74 -7.12 10.27
C ARG A 163 0.60 -8.13 10.22
N ARG A 164 0.24 -8.76 11.35
CA ARG A 164 -0.87 -9.72 11.40
C ARG A 164 -2.20 -9.06 10.99
N GLN A 165 -2.45 -7.85 11.46
CA GLN A 165 -3.68 -7.12 11.16
C GLN A 165 -3.78 -6.78 9.67
N CYS A 166 -2.71 -6.27 9.07
CA CYS A 166 -2.65 -5.98 7.64
C CYS A 166 -2.85 -7.24 6.80
N VAL A 167 -2.18 -8.36 7.13
CA VAL A 167 -2.38 -9.63 6.41
C VAL A 167 -3.84 -10.08 6.48
N SER A 168 -4.45 -10.03 7.67
CA SER A 168 -5.86 -10.41 7.85
C SER A 168 -6.78 -9.53 7.00
N ALA A 169 -6.58 -8.21 7.02
CA ALA A 169 -7.37 -7.25 6.26
C ALA A 169 -7.22 -7.39 4.75
N LEU A 170 -6.01 -7.72 4.26
CA LEU A 170 -5.76 -7.89 2.83
C LEU A 170 -6.39 -9.18 2.27
N LEU A 171 -6.69 -10.15 3.13
CA LEU A 171 -7.30 -11.43 2.76
C LEU A 171 -8.81 -11.49 3.02
N ASP A 172 -9.34 -10.60 3.88
CA ASP A 172 -10.76 -10.53 4.20
C ASP A 172 -11.47 -9.54 3.26
N PRO A 173 -12.31 -10.01 2.32
CA PRO A 173 -13.04 -9.14 1.40
C PRO A 173 -14.12 -8.28 2.09
N GLN A 174 -14.46 -8.56 3.35
CA GLN A 174 -15.45 -7.79 4.10
C GLN A 174 -14.84 -6.62 4.87
N ILE A 175 -13.52 -6.61 5.08
CA ILE A 175 -12.87 -5.50 5.80
C ILE A 175 -12.87 -4.25 4.92
N THR A 176 -13.44 -3.18 5.46
CA THR A 176 -13.37 -1.85 4.85
C THR A 176 -12.10 -1.11 5.29
N ALA A 177 -11.74 -0.04 4.57
CA ALA A 177 -10.65 0.84 5.00
C ALA A 177 -10.90 1.45 6.39
N ALA A 178 -12.16 1.72 6.73
CA ALA A 178 -12.55 2.23 8.04
C ALA A 178 -12.38 1.17 9.14
N ASP A 179 -12.72 -0.09 8.87
CA ASP A 179 -12.52 -1.20 9.82
C ASP A 179 -11.02 -1.41 10.09
N LEU A 180 -10.21 -1.44 9.02
CA LEU A 180 -8.75 -1.56 9.15
C LEU A 180 -8.17 -0.39 9.95
N ARG A 181 -8.62 0.84 9.67
CA ARG A 181 -8.20 2.03 10.40
C ARG A 181 -8.51 1.89 11.90
N ALA A 182 -9.75 1.57 12.24
CA ALA A 182 -10.19 1.42 13.63
C ALA A 182 -9.43 0.30 14.36
N GLN A 183 -9.14 -0.81 13.68
CA GLN A 183 -8.36 -1.92 14.23
C GLN A 183 -6.90 -1.50 14.51
N ILE A 184 -6.27 -0.76 13.60
CA ILE A 184 -4.92 -0.23 13.81
C ILE A 184 -4.91 0.80 14.95
N GLU A 185 -5.86 1.71 14.99
CA GLU A 185 -6.01 2.69 16.09
C GLU A 185 -6.18 1.98 17.44
N GLY A 186 -7.01 0.94 17.50
CA GLY A 186 -7.17 0.10 18.69
C GLY A 186 -5.87 -0.56 19.16
N LEU A 187 -5.04 -1.04 18.23
CA LEU A 187 -3.71 -1.55 18.55
C LEU A 187 -2.81 -0.45 19.11
N VAL A 188 -2.76 0.73 18.48
CA VAL A 188 -1.94 1.86 18.95
C VAL A 188 -2.35 2.27 20.36
N VAL A 189 -3.65 2.43 20.62
CA VAL A 189 -4.18 2.77 21.95
C VAL A 189 -3.82 1.70 22.98
N GLY A 190 -3.95 0.42 22.63
CA GLY A 190 -3.59 -0.69 23.53
C GLY A 190 -2.11 -0.66 23.93
N PHE A 191 -1.21 -0.48 22.96
CA PHE A 191 0.24 -0.45 23.23
C PHE A 191 0.71 0.83 23.95
N THR A 192 0.07 1.96 23.69
CA THR A 192 0.38 3.23 24.38
C THR A 192 -0.17 3.26 25.81
N GLY A 193 -1.34 2.67 26.06
CA GLY A 193 -1.92 2.55 27.40
C GLY A 193 -1.11 1.63 28.34
N MET A 194 -0.53 0.55 27.81
CA MET A 194 0.36 -0.33 28.59
C MET A 194 1.66 0.37 28.99
N ALA A 195 2.23 1.20 28.12
CA ALA A 195 3.46 1.95 28.42
C ALA A 195 3.26 2.99 29.53
N GLY A 196 2.07 3.59 29.63
CA GLY A 196 1.73 4.55 30.69
C GLY A 196 1.41 3.91 32.06
N SER A 197 1.13 2.61 32.11
CA SER A 197 0.83 1.89 33.37
C SER A 197 2.07 1.28 34.04
N ALA A 198 3.23 1.33 33.38
CA ALA A 198 4.49 0.76 33.86
C ALA A 198 5.49 1.83 34.36
N ALA A 199 5.08 3.11 34.41
CA ALA A 199 5.82 4.25 34.95
C ALA A 199 5.19 4.73 36.25
#